data_AF-A0A257ZH64-F1
#
_entry.id   AF-A0A257ZH64-F1
#
_cell.length_a   1.000
_cell.length_b   1.000
_cell.length_c   1.000
_cell.angle_alpha   90.00
_cell.angle_beta   90.00
_cell.angle_gamma   90.00
#
_symmetry.space_group_name_H-M   'P 1'
#
loop_
_entity.id
_entity.type
_entity.pdbx_description
1 polymer ?
#
loop_
_entity_poly.entity_id
_entity_poly.type
_entity_poly.pdbx_seq_one_letter_code
_entity_poly.pdbx_strand_id
1 'polypeptide(L)'
;MKAANSNASVALRPFLPADAERLAAIFRAAVMDLTEEDYDQDQREAWAAAADDEDAFAARLGAHLTLVALIEGEVSGFVTLKDDSHMDLLYVAPEAVGLGVAT
;
A
#
# COMPACT_ATOMS: atom_id res chain seq x y z
N MET A 1 20.77 -0.36 16.87
CA MET A 1 20.38 0.62 15.84
C MET A 1 21.00 0.17 14.53
N LYS A 2 20.24 -0.51 13.66
CA LYS A 2 20.74 -0.97 12.36
C LYS A 2 20.63 0.23 11.41
N ALA A 3 21.73 0.64 10.79
CA ALA A 3 21.70 1.68 9.77
C ALA A 3 20.76 1.25 8.63
N ALA A 4 19.75 2.06 8.32
CA ALA A 4 18.95 1.89 7.12
C ALA A 4 19.89 2.04 5.92
N ASN A 5 19.90 1.03 5.05
CA ASN A 5 20.78 0.99 3.89
C ASN A 5 20.28 2.07 2.91
N SER A 6 21.03 3.16 2.77
CA SER A 6 20.68 4.36 2.00
C SER A 6 20.72 4.19 0.47
N ASN A 7 20.52 2.97 -0.04
CA ASN A 7 20.65 2.63 -1.46
C ASN A 7 19.78 1.43 -1.90
N ALA A 8 18.76 1.05 -1.13
CA ALA A 8 17.80 0.06 -1.63
C ALA A 8 17.02 0.67 -2.81
N SER A 9 17.28 0.19 -4.03
CA SER A 9 16.57 0.67 -5.22
C SER A 9 15.13 0.18 -5.19
N VAL A 10 14.17 1.11 -5.23
CA VAL A 10 12.76 0.77 -5.38
C VAL A 10 12.50 0.41 -6.84
N ALA A 11 11.97 -0.79 -7.08
CA ALA A 11 11.46 -1.20 -8.38
C ALA A 11 9.94 -1.06 -8.42
N LEU A 12 9.38 -0.74 -9.59
CA LEU A 12 7.94 -0.69 -9.81
C LEU A 12 7.54 -1.71 -10.87
N ARG A 13 6.39 -2.37 -10.67
CA ARG A 13 5.74 -3.20 -11.70
C ARG A 13 4.22 -3.06 -11.63
N PRO A 14 3.50 -3.45 -12.70
CA PRO A 14 2.05 -3.57 -12.63
C PRO A 14 1.60 -4.57 -11.55
N PHE A 15 0.42 -4.31 -11.01
CA PHE A 15 -0.33 -5.24 -10.16
C PHE A 15 -0.60 -6.57 -10.89
N LEU A 16 -0.47 -7.66 -10.14
CA LEU A 16 -0.90 -9.00 -10.52
C LEU A 16 -1.96 -9.47 -9.51
N PRO A 17 -2.95 -10.30 -9.92
CA PRO A 17 -3.95 -10.81 -8.99
C PRO A 17 -3.37 -11.51 -7.74
N ALA A 18 -2.19 -12.12 -7.88
CA ALA A 18 -1.47 -12.75 -6.77
C ALA A 18 -0.96 -11.76 -5.69
N ASP A 19 -0.94 -10.46 -5.98
CA ASP A 19 -0.53 -9.43 -5.02
C ASP A 19 -1.68 -9.01 -4.08
N ALA A 20 -2.94 -9.34 -4.42
CA ALA A 20 -4.12 -8.77 -3.78
C ALA A 20 -4.11 -8.93 -2.26
N GLU A 21 -3.80 -10.13 -1.76
CA GLU A 21 -3.70 -10.43 -0.33
C GLU A 21 -2.64 -9.55 0.35
N ARG A 22 -1.44 -9.44 -0.25
CA ARG A 22 -0.35 -8.62 0.31
C ARG A 22 -0.68 -7.13 0.29
N LEU A 23 -1.32 -6.62 -0.77
CA LEU A 23 -1.71 -5.21 -0.84
C LEU A 23 -2.83 -4.88 0.14
N ALA A 24 -3.79 -5.78 0.34
CA ALA A 24 -4.82 -5.64 1.37
C ALA A 24 -4.20 -5.62 2.79
N ALA A 25 -3.20 -6.46 3.05
CA ALA A 25 -2.47 -6.44 4.31
C ALA A 25 -1.71 -5.11 4.53
N ILE A 26 -1.02 -4.60 3.50
CA ILE A 26 -0.33 -3.30 3.56
C ILE A 26 -1.32 -2.17 3.81
N PHE A 27 -2.45 -2.16 3.10
CA PHE A 27 -3.51 -1.18 3.29
C PHE A 27 -3.97 -1.13 4.74
N ARG A 28 -4.34 -2.28 5.31
CA ARG A 28 -4.80 -2.36 6.72
C ARG A 28 -3.72 -1.90 7.69
N ALA A 29 -2.49 -2.41 7.55
CA ALA A 29 -1.40 -2.07 8.44
C ALA A 29 -1.04 -0.57 8.38
N ALA A 30 -1.01 0.01 7.16
CA ALA A 30 -0.76 1.43 6.99
C ALA A 30 -1.85 2.30 7.62
N VAL A 31 -3.12 1.94 7.43
CA VAL A 31 -4.26 2.65 8.07
C VAL A 31 -4.15 2.56 9.59
N MET A 32 -3.92 1.36 10.13
CA MET A 32 -3.88 1.19 11.59
C MET A 32 -2.65 1.86 12.21
N ASP A 33 -1.46 1.69 11.65
CA ASP A 33 -0.21 2.03 12.33
C ASP A 33 0.28 3.46 12.01
N LEU A 34 -0.05 4.00 10.84
CA LEU A 34 0.54 5.25 10.35
C LEU A 34 -0.39 6.46 10.46
N THR A 35 -1.62 6.26 10.95
CA THR A 35 -2.64 7.32 11.00
C THR A 35 -3.14 7.60 12.43
N GLU A 36 -2.54 6.97 13.43
CA GLU A 36 -2.98 7.05 14.83
C GLU A 36 -2.90 8.45 15.45
N GLU A 37 -2.06 9.33 14.91
CA GLU A 37 -1.94 10.71 15.39
C GLU A 37 -3.12 11.60 14.96
N ASP A 38 -3.82 11.22 13.88
CA ASP A 38 -4.87 12.03 13.25
C ASP A 38 -6.27 11.41 13.38
N TYR A 39 -6.37 10.09 13.53
CA TYR A 39 -7.62 9.34 13.52
C TYR A 39 -7.76 8.44 14.74
N ASP A 40 -8.98 8.39 15.30
CA ASP A 40 -9.29 7.51 16.42
C ASP A 40 -9.36 6.02 16.00
N GLN A 41 -9.56 5.14 16.98
CA GLN A 41 -9.62 3.70 16.73
C GLN A 41 -10.78 3.33 15.81
N ASP A 42 -11.98 3.85 16.07
CA ASP A 42 -13.20 3.50 15.33
C ASP A 42 -13.10 3.96 13.86
N GLN A 43 -12.50 5.14 13.63
CA GLN A 43 -12.22 5.66 12.29
C GLN A 43 -11.24 4.77 11.52
N ARG A 44 -10.15 4.34 12.16
CA ARG A 44 -9.14 3.47 11.52
C ARG A 44 -9.70 2.08 11.24
N GLU A 45 -10.47 1.50 12.17
CA GLU A 45 -11.14 0.21 11.95
C GLU A 45 -12.13 0.28 10.78
N ALA A 46 -12.98 1.30 10.75
CA ALA A 46 -13.93 1.50 9.65
C ALA A 46 -13.23 1.69 8.29
N TRP A 47 -12.09 2.38 8.27
CA TRP A 47 -11.29 2.55 7.06
C TRP A 47 -10.61 1.25 6.63
N ALA A 48 -9.95 0.53 7.55
CA ALA A 48 -9.28 -0.72 7.27
C ALA A 48 -10.24 -1.82 6.76
N ALA A 49 -11.49 -1.80 7.22
CA ALA A 49 -12.55 -2.72 6.78
C ALA A 49 -12.87 -2.63 5.27
N ALA A 50 -12.44 -1.56 4.58
CA ALA A 50 -12.58 -1.45 3.12
C ALA A 50 -11.83 -2.55 2.34
N ALA A 51 -10.93 -3.30 2.99
CA ALA A 51 -10.23 -4.44 2.39
C ALA A 51 -10.78 -5.81 2.82
N ASP A 52 -11.84 -5.88 3.63
CA ASP A 52 -12.38 -7.14 4.18
C ASP A 52 -13.05 -8.03 3.14
N ASP A 53 -13.68 -7.42 2.14
CA ASP A 53 -14.07 -8.12 0.93
C ASP A 53 -12.85 -8.17 -0.01
N GLU A 54 -12.06 -9.23 0.12
CA GLU A 54 -10.82 -9.42 -0.64
C GLU A 54 -11.07 -9.45 -2.15
N ASP A 55 -12.17 -10.06 -2.60
CA ASP A 55 -12.53 -10.12 -4.01
C ASP A 55 -12.90 -8.74 -4.55
N ALA A 56 -13.69 -7.96 -3.81
CA ALA A 56 -14.03 -6.59 -4.19
C ALA A 56 -12.80 -5.66 -4.17
N PHE A 57 -11.91 -5.83 -3.19
CA PHE A 57 -10.66 -5.07 -3.10
C PHE A 57 -9.73 -5.41 -4.29
N ALA A 58 -9.55 -6.68 -4.59
CA ALA A 58 -8.79 -7.14 -5.76
C ALA A 58 -9.38 -6.61 -7.07
N ALA A 59 -10.72 -6.62 -7.21
CA ALA A 59 -11.41 -6.07 -8.37
C ALA A 59 -11.18 -4.56 -8.51
N ARG A 60 -11.20 -3.80 -7.41
CA ARG A 60 -10.89 -2.35 -7.41
C ARG A 60 -9.47 -2.08 -7.90
N LEU A 61 -8.47 -2.83 -7.40
CA LEU A 61 -7.08 -2.72 -7.83
C LEU A 61 -6.94 -3.08 -9.32
N GLY A 62 -7.60 -4.15 -9.77
CA GLY A 62 -7.53 -4.59 -11.17
C GLY A 62 -8.30 -3.71 -12.16
N ALA A 63 -9.23 -2.88 -11.70
CA ALA A 63 -10.04 -2.00 -12.54
C ALA A 63 -9.29 -0.73 -13.00
N HIS A 64 -8.17 -0.41 -12.37
CA HIS A 64 -7.43 0.84 -12.55
C HIS A 64 -5.93 0.58 -12.73
N LEU A 65 -5.15 1.62 -13.03
CA LEU A 65 -3.71 1.49 -13.09
C LEU A 65 -3.17 1.35 -11.66
N THR A 66 -2.83 0.13 -11.26
CA THR A 66 -2.15 -0.13 -9.99
C THR A 66 -0.69 -0.51 -10.21
N LEU A 67 0.22 0.23 -9.56
CA LEU A 67 1.65 -0.07 -9.51
C LEU A 67 2.02 -0.58 -8.12
N VAL A 68 2.86 -1.61 -8.11
CA VAL A 68 3.41 -2.24 -6.91
C VAL A 68 4.88 -1.88 -6.79
N ALA A 69 5.26 -1.35 -5.63
CA ALA A 69 6.63 -1.03 -5.29
C ALA A 69 7.30 -2.20 -4.59
N LEU A 70 8.56 -2.44 -4.96
CA LEU A 70 9.38 -3.51 -4.41
C LEU A 70 10.71 -2.99 -3.90
N ILE A 71 11.11 -3.49 -2.73
CA ILE A 71 12.46 -3.38 -2.18
C ILE A 71 13.03 -4.79 -2.10
N GLU A 72 14.19 -5.03 -2.72
CA GLU A 72 14.84 -6.36 -2.72
C GLU A 72 13.92 -7.51 -3.21
N GLY A 73 12.95 -7.19 -4.07
CA GLY A 73 11.98 -8.16 -4.60
C GLY A 73 10.74 -8.37 -3.72
N GLU A 74 10.67 -7.75 -2.55
CA GLU A 74 9.54 -7.80 -1.62
C GLU A 74 8.62 -6.60 -1.79
N VAL A 75 7.30 -6.83 -1.73
CA VAL A 75 6.29 -5.79 -1.87
C VAL A 75 6.33 -4.84 -0.67
N SER A 76 6.63 -3.56 -0.94
CA SER A 76 6.83 -2.51 0.07
C SER A 76 5.79 -1.39 0.03
N GLY A 77 4.96 -1.31 -1.01
CA GLY A 77 3.89 -0.33 -1.15
C GLY A 77 3.18 -0.44 -2.49
N PHE A 78 2.12 0.34 -2.67
CA PHE A 78 1.40 0.42 -3.94
C PHE A 78 0.69 1.75 -4.12
N VAL A 79 0.36 2.05 -5.38
CA VAL A 79 -0.47 3.19 -5.78
C VAL A 79 -1.50 2.75 -6.79
N THR A 80 -2.71 3.30 -6.72
CA THR A 80 -3.77 3.12 -7.72
C THR A 80 -4.16 4.47 -8.29
N LEU A 81 -4.11 4.59 -9.61
CA LEU A 81 -4.53 5.77 -10.36
C LEU A 81 -5.82 5.46 -11.12
N LYS A 82 -6.89 6.14 -10.74
CA LYS A 82 -8.19 6.09 -11.40
C LYS A 82 -8.25 7.13 -12.53
N ASP A 83 -8.79 6.71 -13.67
CA ASP A 83 -9.01 7.55 -14.86
C ASP A 83 -7.76 8.36 -15.28
N ASP A 84 -6.58 7.78 -15.12
CA ASP A 84 -5.26 8.35 -15.43
C ASP A 84 -4.96 9.74 -14.83
N SER A 85 -5.73 10.16 -13.82
CA SER A 85 -5.68 11.53 -13.32
C SER A 85 -5.99 11.68 -11.82
N HIS A 86 -6.58 10.66 -11.19
CA HIS A 86 -6.96 10.69 -9.78
C HIS A 86 -6.22 9.61 -9.00
N MET A 87 -5.37 10.01 -8.05
CA MET A 87 -4.73 9.06 -7.14
C MET A 87 -5.78 8.54 -6.15
N ASP A 88 -6.21 7.30 -6.35
CA ASP A 88 -7.28 6.66 -5.58
C ASP A 88 -6.74 6.03 -4.29
N LEU A 89 -5.59 5.36 -4.37
CA LEU A 89 -4.94 4.70 -3.24
C LEU A 89 -3.43 4.96 -3.31
N LEU A 90 -2.80 5.25 -2.16
CA LEU A 90 -1.35 5.33 -2.01
C LEU A 90 -0.99 4.86 -0.60
N TYR A 91 -0.36 3.71 -0.49
CA TYR A 91 0.00 3.10 0.82
C TYR A 91 1.38 2.48 0.76
N VAL A 92 2.12 2.61 1.86
CA VAL A 92 3.45 2.02 2.06
C VAL A 92 3.36 1.12 3.29
N ALA A 93 4.04 -0.03 3.24
CA ALA A 93 4.13 -0.92 4.39
C ALA A 93 4.81 -0.18 5.57
N PRO A 94 4.32 -0.30 6.83
CA PRO A 94 4.90 0.43 7.96
C PRO A 94 6.42 0.25 8.10
N GLU A 95 6.93 -0.95 7.83
CA GLU A 95 8.35 -1.28 7.85
C GLU A 95 9.20 -0.60 6.74
N ALA A 96 8.56 -0.01 5.74
CA ALA A 96 9.20 0.60 4.56
C ALA A 96 9.00 2.12 4.46
N VAL A 97 8.37 2.75 5.45
CA VAL A 97 8.18 4.21 5.48
C VAL A 97 9.53 4.92 5.63
N GLY A 98 9.67 6.09 4.99
CA GLY A 98 10.90 6.89 5.02
C GLY A 98 12.02 6.37 4.11
N LEU A 99 11.78 5.30 3.35
CA LEU A 99 12.74 4.72 2.40
C LEU A 99 12.55 5.20 0.94
N GLY A 100 11.71 6.21 0.71
CA GLY A 100 11.45 6.76 -0.63
C GLY A 100 10.53 5.92 -1.51
N VAL A 101 9.75 4.99 -0.94
CA VAL A 101 8.83 4.11 -1.68
C VAL A 101 7.73 4.86 -2.44
N ALA A 102 7.31 6.03 -1.94
CA ALA A 102 6.17 6.81 -2.45
C ALA A 102 6.56 8.26 -2.82
N THR A 103 7.76 8.48 -3.38
CA THR A 103 8.31 9.82 -3.72
C THR A 103 8.47 10.01 -5.22
#